data_AF-A0A4U0SAM8-F1
#
_entry.id   AF-A0A4U0SAM8-F1
#
_cell.length_a   1.000
_cell.length_b   1.000
_cell.length_c   1.000
_cell.angle_alpha   90.00
_cell.angle_beta   90.00
_cell.angle_gamma   90.00
#
_symmetry.space_group_name_H-M   'P 1'
#
loop_
_entity.id
_entity.type
_entity.pdbx_description
1 polymer ?
#
loop_
_entity_poly.entity_id
_entity_poly.type
_entity_poly.pdbx_seq_one_letter_code
_entity_poly.pdbx_strand_id
1 'polypeptide(L)'
;MSRSESPAFVRRDITSVYEPHPWTVERLDLRRWATGETAQTAQRELAASDDVVPLPGTAQMEGEAQVFSALIASYGRHRPALTGGPFGIMSVTPKPGELVACLSPDQPTHWARALAVATGPRGHGVAALRWAHRDDDIVLTLDGMRIVLAQTAEHAWERAVDQASLPDGQHHPNARIAPETTPVDAAERAHRERYRARLRGLAPQMSATLRRIGLLATVAARHSTVELLVTTHRGVPYLLDASAGWPSTIPLWSSLSVRWTCGRPRSRTMRSRPLTRAPR
;
A
#
# COMPACT_ATOMS: atom_id res chain seq x y z
N MET A 1 -6.54 -33.78 59.09
CA MET A 1 -5.49 -34.47 58.31
C MET A 1 -6.08 -34.90 56.98
N SER A 2 -5.38 -34.53 55.92
CA SER A 2 -5.84 -34.38 54.54
C SER A 2 -6.34 -35.64 53.86
N ARG A 3 -7.49 -35.55 53.16
CA ARG A 3 -7.74 -36.37 51.97
C ARG A 3 -7.42 -35.52 50.74
N SER A 4 -6.45 -36.01 49.98
CA SER A 4 -6.06 -35.53 48.66
C SER A 4 -7.20 -35.83 47.68
N GLU A 5 -7.85 -34.80 47.17
CA GLU A 5 -8.69 -34.89 45.98
C GLU A 5 -7.86 -34.40 44.79
N SER A 6 -7.42 -35.33 43.95
CA SER A 6 -6.90 -35.02 42.63
C SER A 6 -8.05 -34.49 41.76
N PRO A 7 -7.92 -33.35 41.08
CA PRO A 7 -8.96 -32.91 40.15
C PRO A 7 -8.99 -33.86 38.95
N ALA A 8 -10.16 -34.45 38.72
CA ALA A 8 -10.45 -35.30 37.57
C ALA A 8 -10.10 -34.57 36.27
N PHE A 9 -9.17 -35.13 35.50
CA PHE A 9 -8.87 -34.68 34.15
C PHE A 9 -10.07 -35.02 33.25
N VAL A 10 -11.01 -34.09 33.12
CA VAL A 10 -12.06 -34.17 32.11
C VAL A 10 -11.37 -33.98 30.76
N ARG A 11 -11.05 -35.10 30.13
CA ARG A 11 -10.63 -35.19 28.73
C ARG A 11 -11.84 -34.78 27.90
N ARG A 12 -12.04 -33.46 27.72
CA ARG A 12 -13.00 -32.96 26.72
C ARG A 12 -12.43 -33.33 25.36
N ASP A 13 -13.08 -34.29 24.70
CA ASP A 13 -12.93 -34.52 23.29
C ASP A 13 -13.12 -33.19 22.56
N ILE A 14 -12.02 -32.64 22.03
CA ILE A 14 -12.05 -31.51 21.11
C ILE A 14 -12.44 -32.06 19.73
N THR A 15 -13.67 -32.56 19.65
CA THR A 15 -14.44 -32.60 18.41
C THR A 15 -15.47 -31.49 18.49
N SER A 16 -14.99 -30.25 18.73
CA SER A 16 -15.80 -29.07 18.45
C SER A 16 -15.88 -28.98 16.93
N VAL A 17 -17.06 -29.28 16.42
CA VAL A 17 -17.53 -28.80 15.12
C VAL A 17 -17.14 -27.32 15.03
N TYR A 18 -16.31 -26.99 14.04
CA TYR A 18 -15.93 -25.61 13.76
C TYR A 18 -17.18 -24.93 13.20
N GLU A 19 -18.01 -24.37 14.08
CA GLU A 19 -19.05 -23.44 13.65
C GLU A 19 -18.34 -22.20 13.10
N PRO A 20 -18.55 -21.83 11.82
CA PRO A 20 -17.95 -20.62 11.29
C PRO A 20 -18.44 -19.43 12.11
N HIS A 21 -17.51 -18.72 12.76
CA HIS A 21 -17.81 -17.50 13.51
C HIS A 21 -18.50 -16.45 12.61
N PRO A 22 -19.43 -15.64 13.16
CA PRO A 22 -20.29 -14.71 12.43
C PRO A 22 -19.59 -13.49 11.81
N TRP A 23 -18.26 -13.45 11.77
CA TRP A 23 -17.46 -12.36 11.20
C TRP A 23 -16.72 -12.78 9.92
N THR A 24 -17.39 -13.48 9.01
CA THR A 24 -16.89 -13.54 7.63
C THR A 24 -17.01 -12.15 7.03
N VAL A 25 -16.00 -11.29 7.24
CA VAL A 25 -15.88 -10.05 6.47
C VAL A 25 -15.77 -10.47 5.02
N GLU A 26 -16.72 -10.04 4.19
CA GLU A 26 -16.74 -10.42 2.79
C GLU A 26 -15.46 -9.88 2.11
N ARG A 27 -14.88 -10.66 1.17
CA ARG A 27 -13.66 -10.26 0.44
C ARG A 27 -13.78 -8.86 -0.16
N LEU A 28 -14.99 -8.48 -0.57
CA LEU A 28 -15.33 -7.16 -1.05
C LEU A 28 -15.07 -6.07 -0.01
N ASP A 29 -15.58 -6.24 1.20
CA ASP A 29 -15.42 -5.26 2.28
C ASP A 29 -13.97 -5.16 2.74
N LEU A 30 -13.24 -6.29 2.81
CA LEU A 30 -11.81 -6.29 3.11
C LEU A 30 -11.02 -5.49 2.06
N ARG A 31 -11.31 -5.69 0.77
CA ARG A 31 -10.64 -4.95 -0.31
C ARG A 31 -10.92 -3.47 -0.18
N ARG A 32 -12.20 -3.07 -0.14
CA ARG A 32 -12.62 -1.67 -0.04
C ARG A 32 -12.03 -0.98 1.18
N TRP A 33 -12.01 -1.65 2.32
CA TRP A 33 -11.42 -1.13 3.54
C TRP A 33 -9.90 -0.93 3.38
N ALA A 34 -9.21 -1.89 2.76
CA ALA A 34 -7.78 -1.78 2.54
C ALA A 34 -7.42 -0.68 1.53
N THR A 35 -8.16 -0.54 0.44
CA THR A 35 -7.76 0.25 -0.73
C THR A 35 -8.48 1.60 -0.87
N GLY A 36 -9.62 1.78 -0.20
CA GLY A 36 -10.50 2.93 -0.37
C GLY A 36 -11.38 2.88 -1.63
N GLU A 37 -11.35 1.77 -2.39
CA GLU A 37 -12.11 1.63 -3.64
C GLU A 37 -13.64 1.69 -3.45
N THR A 38 -14.33 2.10 -4.51
CA THR A 38 -15.78 1.91 -4.61
C THR A 38 -16.13 0.41 -4.67
N ALA A 39 -17.37 0.06 -4.31
CA ALA A 39 -17.83 -1.33 -4.40
C ALA A 39 -17.74 -1.88 -5.83
N GLN A 40 -18.06 -1.06 -6.83
CA GLN A 40 -18.01 -1.46 -8.24
C GLN A 40 -16.59 -1.78 -8.70
N THR A 41 -15.61 -0.92 -8.36
CA THR A 41 -14.19 -1.16 -8.71
C THR A 41 -13.67 -2.39 -7.98
N ALA A 42 -13.89 -2.49 -6.67
CA ALA A 42 -13.43 -3.63 -5.88
C ALA A 42 -14.02 -4.96 -6.36
N GLN A 43 -15.31 -4.99 -6.74
CA GLN A 43 -15.96 -6.18 -7.29
C GLN A 43 -15.35 -6.60 -8.64
N ARG A 44 -15.08 -5.64 -9.51
CA ARG A 44 -14.44 -5.90 -10.82
C ARG A 44 -13.06 -6.52 -10.65
N GLU A 45 -12.24 -5.97 -9.76
CA GLU A 45 -10.88 -6.45 -9.53
C GLU A 45 -10.85 -7.80 -8.81
N LEU A 46 -11.78 -8.05 -7.87
CA LEU A 46 -11.93 -9.35 -7.21
C LEU A 46 -12.43 -10.45 -8.15
N ALA A 47 -13.12 -10.10 -9.24
CA ALA A 47 -13.49 -11.06 -10.28
C ALA A 47 -12.29 -11.45 -11.16
N ALA A 48 -11.28 -10.57 -11.26
CA ALA A 48 -10.07 -10.77 -12.06
C ALA A 48 -8.88 -11.34 -11.24
N SER A 49 -8.98 -11.38 -9.90
CA SER A 49 -7.89 -11.77 -9.00
C SER A 49 -8.38 -12.60 -7.81
N ASP A 50 -7.62 -13.65 -7.49
CA ASP A 50 -7.82 -14.44 -6.27
C ASP A 50 -7.35 -13.70 -5.00
N ASP A 51 -6.41 -12.77 -5.14
CA ASP A 51 -5.91 -11.98 -4.03
C ASP A 51 -6.79 -10.74 -3.78
N VAL A 52 -7.10 -10.46 -2.51
CA VAL A 52 -7.85 -9.26 -2.09
C VAL A 52 -7.08 -7.99 -2.48
N VAL A 53 -5.77 -7.99 -2.26
CA VAL A 53 -4.82 -6.98 -2.75
C VAL A 53 -3.64 -7.74 -3.36
N PRO A 54 -3.48 -7.72 -4.70
CA PRO A 54 -2.40 -8.47 -5.35
C PRO A 54 -1.02 -7.94 -4.96
N LEU A 55 -0.02 -8.83 -4.98
CA LEU A 55 1.37 -8.46 -4.72
C LEU A 55 2.02 -7.82 -5.97
N PRO A 56 2.90 -6.81 -5.78
CA PRO A 56 3.73 -6.26 -6.86
C PRO A 56 4.83 -7.24 -7.30
N GLY A 57 5.30 -7.09 -8.53
CA GLY A 57 6.62 -7.60 -8.91
C GLY A 57 7.76 -6.78 -8.26
N THR A 58 8.99 -7.29 -8.26
CA THR A 58 10.13 -6.64 -7.56
C THR A 58 10.36 -5.19 -8.00
N ALA A 59 10.41 -4.93 -9.30
CA ALA A 59 10.65 -3.57 -9.81
C ALA A 59 9.51 -2.61 -9.46
N GLN A 60 8.26 -3.10 -9.54
CA GLN A 60 7.08 -2.34 -9.14
C GLN A 60 7.11 -2.00 -7.65
N MET A 61 7.42 -2.97 -6.79
CA MET A 61 7.53 -2.80 -5.34
C MET A 61 8.57 -1.72 -4.98
N GLU A 62 9.75 -1.77 -5.61
CA GLU A 62 10.81 -0.81 -5.38
C GLU A 62 10.46 0.58 -5.92
N GLY A 63 9.75 0.68 -7.05
CA GLY A 63 9.26 1.95 -7.56
C GLY A 63 8.18 2.57 -6.69
N GLU A 64 7.20 1.78 -6.25
CA GLU A 64 6.16 2.19 -5.30
C GLU A 64 6.76 2.69 -3.98
N ALA A 65 7.79 2.00 -3.47
CA ALA A 65 8.49 2.43 -2.27
C ALA A 65 9.19 3.79 -2.43
N GLN A 66 9.78 4.06 -3.60
CA GLN A 66 10.43 5.35 -3.87
C GLN A 66 9.40 6.49 -3.93
N VAL A 67 8.29 6.27 -4.65
CA VAL A 67 7.16 7.21 -4.71
C VAL A 67 6.60 7.45 -3.32
N PHE A 68 6.31 6.40 -2.56
CA PHE A 68 5.75 6.56 -1.22
C PHE A 68 6.71 7.24 -0.26
N SER A 69 8.02 6.96 -0.36
CA SER A 69 9.03 7.66 0.44
C SER A 69 9.09 9.16 0.12
N ALA A 70 8.89 9.55 -1.13
CA ALA A 70 8.85 10.95 -1.54
C ALA A 70 7.60 11.65 -1.01
N LEU A 71 6.43 10.98 -1.07
CA LEU A 71 5.19 11.47 -0.47
C LEU A 71 5.30 11.65 1.05
N ILE A 72 5.85 10.66 1.76
CA ILE A 72 6.09 10.74 3.20
C ILE A 72 6.94 11.98 3.55
N ALA A 73 8.05 12.17 2.83
CA ALA A 73 8.94 13.29 3.07
C ALA A 73 8.29 14.65 2.77
N SER A 74 7.43 14.72 1.75
CA SER A 74 6.80 15.96 1.32
C SER A 74 5.60 16.37 2.17
N TYR A 75 4.76 15.41 2.57
CA TYR A 75 3.55 15.68 3.35
C TYR A 75 3.82 15.79 4.86
N GLY A 76 4.87 15.12 5.36
CA GLY A 76 5.20 15.09 6.78
C GLY A 76 4.01 14.65 7.65
N ARG A 77 3.70 15.46 8.67
CA ARG A 77 2.48 15.28 9.46
C ARG A 77 1.27 15.79 8.70
N HIS A 78 0.41 14.86 8.32
CA HIS A 78 -0.68 15.10 7.37
C HIS A 78 -2.05 15.09 8.03
N ARG A 79 -3.01 15.85 7.46
CA ARG A 79 -4.43 15.87 7.86
C ARG A 79 -5.31 15.34 6.72
N PRO A 80 -5.63 14.04 6.69
CA PRO A 80 -6.39 13.43 5.59
C PRO A 80 -7.74 14.10 5.31
N ALA A 81 -8.44 14.56 6.35
CA ALA A 81 -9.71 15.26 6.19
C ALA A 81 -9.62 16.56 5.37
N LEU A 82 -8.44 17.21 5.33
CA LEU A 82 -8.23 18.47 4.59
C LEU A 82 -7.73 18.27 3.16
N THR A 83 -7.39 17.02 2.80
CA THR A 83 -6.70 16.71 1.54
C THR A 83 -7.38 15.57 0.78
N GLY A 84 -8.55 15.15 1.23
CA GLY A 84 -9.33 14.06 0.62
C GLY A 84 -8.76 12.66 0.85
N GLY A 85 -7.78 12.50 1.74
CA GLY A 85 -7.23 11.20 2.11
C GLY A 85 -5.75 11.24 2.53
N PRO A 86 -5.18 10.11 2.98
CA PRO A 86 -3.77 10.04 3.33
C PRO A 86 -2.90 10.38 2.12
N PHE A 87 -2.01 11.36 2.25
CA PHE A 87 -1.15 11.86 1.15
C PHE A 87 -1.94 12.32 -0.09
N GLY A 88 -3.17 12.80 0.11
CA GLY A 88 -4.04 13.24 -0.97
C GLY A 88 -4.70 12.13 -1.79
N ILE A 89 -4.53 10.87 -1.37
CA ILE A 89 -5.03 9.69 -2.09
C ILE A 89 -6.42 9.33 -1.56
N MET A 90 -7.42 9.37 -2.43
CA MET A 90 -8.79 8.95 -2.12
C MET A 90 -8.92 7.43 -2.14
N SER A 91 -8.30 6.80 -3.14
CA SER A 91 -8.28 5.34 -3.27
C SER A 91 -7.11 4.87 -4.12
N VAL A 92 -6.78 3.58 -4.00
CA VAL A 92 -5.85 2.88 -4.90
C VAL A 92 -6.48 1.62 -5.46
N THR A 93 -6.12 1.22 -6.68
CA THR A 93 -6.49 -0.05 -7.28
C THR A 93 -5.19 -0.79 -7.59
N PRO A 94 -4.68 -1.63 -6.67
CA PRO A 94 -3.46 -2.39 -6.88
C PRO A 94 -3.69 -3.50 -7.90
N LYS A 95 -2.80 -3.58 -8.89
CA LYS A 95 -2.75 -4.65 -9.89
C LYS A 95 -1.34 -5.23 -10.00
N PRO A 96 -1.18 -6.40 -10.64
CA PRO A 96 0.12 -6.86 -11.11
C PRO A 96 0.61 -5.93 -12.24
N GLY A 97 1.75 -5.28 -12.06
CA GLY A 97 2.39 -4.43 -13.08
C GLY A 97 1.96 -2.96 -13.07
N GLU A 98 0.83 -2.61 -12.48
CA GLU A 98 0.43 -1.20 -12.27
C GLU A 98 -0.27 -0.95 -10.93
N LEU A 99 -0.26 0.30 -10.48
CA LEU A 99 -1.06 0.78 -9.35
C LEU A 99 -1.85 2.00 -9.82
N VAL A 100 -3.18 1.90 -9.83
CA VAL A 100 -4.01 3.07 -10.12
C VAL A 100 -4.24 3.82 -8.82
N ALA A 101 -4.03 5.13 -8.80
CA ALA A 101 -4.27 6.00 -7.67
C ALA A 101 -5.28 7.07 -8.08
N CYS A 102 -6.33 7.23 -7.30
CA CYS A 102 -7.27 8.33 -7.45
C CYS A 102 -6.90 9.40 -6.42
N LEU A 103 -6.50 10.58 -6.91
CA LEU A 103 -6.13 11.70 -6.06
C LEU A 103 -7.35 12.59 -5.80
N SER A 104 -7.34 13.28 -4.66
CA SER A 104 -8.27 14.39 -4.46
C SER A 104 -7.97 15.52 -5.45
N PRO A 105 -8.99 16.24 -5.97
CA PRO A 105 -8.82 17.23 -7.05
C PRO A 105 -7.73 18.29 -6.82
N ASP A 106 -7.48 18.67 -5.57
CA ASP A 106 -6.51 19.72 -5.22
C ASP A 106 -5.09 19.20 -4.94
N GLN A 107 -4.87 17.89 -5.09
CA GLN A 107 -3.62 17.23 -4.74
C GLN A 107 -2.61 16.98 -5.89
N PRO A 108 -2.94 17.11 -7.19
CA PRO A 108 -1.96 16.94 -8.27
C PRO A 108 -0.71 17.83 -8.11
N THR A 109 -0.85 19.10 -7.71
CA THR A 109 0.30 20.01 -7.47
C THR A 109 1.20 19.53 -6.33
N HIS A 110 0.61 19.02 -5.24
CA HIS A 110 1.40 18.49 -4.12
C HIS A 110 2.14 17.21 -4.51
N TRP A 111 1.49 16.31 -5.27
CA TRP A 111 2.13 15.13 -5.84
C TRP A 111 3.26 15.49 -6.81
N ALA A 112 3.03 16.43 -7.73
CA ALA A 112 4.06 16.89 -8.66
C ALA A 112 5.29 17.44 -7.91
N ARG A 113 5.07 18.24 -6.86
CA ARG A 113 6.14 18.75 -5.98
C ARG A 113 6.87 17.65 -5.22
N ALA A 114 6.14 16.70 -4.64
CA ALA A 114 6.73 15.61 -3.87
C ALA A 114 7.62 14.71 -4.73
N LEU A 115 7.23 14.48 -5.99
CA LEU A 115 7.90 13.55 -6.89
C LEU A 115 9.04 14.20 -7.68
N ALA A 116 9.02 15.52 -7.85
CA ALA A 116 10.08 16.28 -8.50
C ALA A 116 11.41 16.12 -7.76
N VAL A 117 12.48 15.82 -8.50
CA VAL A 117 13.81 15.64 -7.91
C VAL A 117 14.46 16.99 -7.62
N ALA A 118 14.57 17.34 -6.35
CA ALA A 118 15.46 18.40 -5.93
C ALA A 118 16.94 18.01 -6.17
N THR A 119 17.67 18.81 -6.95
CA THR A 119 19.11 18.64 -7.16
C THR A 119 19.87 19.06 -5.90
N GLY A 120 20.08 18.11 -4.98
CA GLY A 120 20.86 18.32 -3.77
C GLY A 120 21.03 17.02 -2.96
N PRO A 121 22.00 16.97 -2.02
CA PRO A 121 22.28 15.79 -1.20
C PRO A 121 21.14 15.40 -0.26
N ARG A 122 20.19 16.32 -0.02
CA ARG A 122 18.97 16.09 0.77
C ARG A 122 17.69 16.10 -0.08
N GLY A 123 17.81 16.12 -1.41
CA GLY A 123 16.64 16.17 -2.29
C GLY A 123 15.73 14.97 -2.07
N HIS A 124 14.47 15.26 -1.75
CA HIS A 124 13.39 14.28 -1.68
C HIS A 124 12.66 14.33 -3.03
N GLY A 125 12.49 13.20 -3.70
CA GLY A 125 11.93 13.10 -5.05
C GLY A 125 12.25 11.75 -5.69
N VAL A 126 11.78 11.51 -6.91
CA VAL A 126 11.96 10.23 -7.61
C VAL A 126 12.74 10.43 -8.91
N ALA A 127 14.04 10.11 -8.88
CA ALA A 127 14.90 10.20 -10.06
C ALA A 127 14.51 9.20 -11.15
N ALA A 128 14.67 9.63 -12.40
CA ALA A 128 14.24 8.90 -13.59
C ALA A 128 12.72 8.66 -13.69
N LEU A 129 11.90 9.28 -12.81
CA LEU A 129 10.46 9.25 -12.98
C LEU A 129 10.08 10.02 -14.24
N ARG A 130 9.20 9.44 -15.04
CA ARG A 130 8.64 10.05 -16.22
C ARG A 130 7.13 10.09 -16.15
N TRP A 131 6.52 11.02 -16.87
CA TRP A 131 5.07 11.10 -16.99
C TRP A 131 4.62 11.16 -18.45
N ALA A 132 3.43 10.62 -18.73
CA ALA A 132 2.75 10.75 -20.01
C ALA A 132 1.24 10.84 -19.79
N HIS A 133 0.54 11.54 -20.66
CA HIS A 133 -0.92 11.50 -20.72
C HIS A 133 -1.40 10.29 -21.52
N ARG A 134 -2.43 9.59 -21.03
CA ARG A 134 -3.12 8.52 -21.76
C ARG A 134 -4.61 8.57 -21.47
N ASP A 135 -5.40 8.76 -22.51
CA ASP A 135 -6.86 8.91 -22.44
C ASP A 135 -7.28 10.07 -21.51
N ASP A 136 -7.72 9.76 -20.29
CA ASP A 136 -8.12 10.74 -19.25
C ASP A 136 -7.21 10.67 -18.00
N ASP A 137 -6.09 9.96 -18.09
CA ASP A 137 -5.21 9.66 -16.98
C ASP A 137 -3.78 10.15 -17.20
N ILE A 138 -3.04 10.35 -16.10
CA ILE A 138 -1.59 10.54 -16.13
C ILE A 138 -0.91 9.24 -15.74
N VAL A 139 0.02 8.79 -16.57
CA VAL A 139 0.84 7.62 -16.30
C VAL A 139 2.21 8.06 -15.84
N LEU A 140 2.57 7.68 -14.62
CA LEU A 140 3.92 7.80 -14.07
C LEU A 140 4.69 6.50 -14.29
N THR A 141 5.85 6.59 -14.93
CA THR A 141 6.69 5.42 -15.24
C THR A 141 8.06 5.54 -14.61
N LEU A 142 8.51 4.42 -14.03
CA LEU A 142 9.85 4.26 -13.49
C LEU A 142 10.25 2.80 -13.68
N ASP A 143 10.99 2.50 -14.75
CA ASP A 143 11.64 1.21 -15.07
C ASP A 143 11.11 -0.01 -14.27
N GLY A 144 10.09 -0.67 -14.85
CA GLY A 144 9.40 -1.81 -14.26
C GLY A 144 8.27 -1.46 -13.28
N MET A 145 8.02 -0.17 -13.03
CA MET A 145 6.89 0.36 -12.27
C MET A 145 6.04 1.32 -13.13
N ARG A 146 4.71 1.19 -12.97
CA ARG A 146 3.70 2.07 -13.55
C ARG A 146 2.69 2.47 -12.46
N ILE A 147 2.49 3.76 -12.26
CA ILE A 147 1.39 4.32 -11.47
C ILE A 147 0.49 5.13 -12.40
N VAL A 148 -0.81 4.88 -12.34
CA VAL A 148 -1.81 5.65 -13.11
C VAL A 148 -2.51 6.59 -12.15
N LEU A 149 -2.44 7.89 -12.39
CA LEU A 149 -3.25 8.89 -11.69
C LEU A 149 -4.59 8.99 -12.42
N ALA A 150 -5.58 8.29 -11.89
CA ALA A 150 -6.89 8.21 -12.51
C ALA A 150 -7.58 9.57 -12.53
N GLN A 151 -8.28 9.89 -13.62
CA GLN A 151 -9.10 11.09 -13.76
C GLN A 151 -8.31 12.39 -13.54
N THR A 152 -7.02 12.37 -13.89
CA THR A 152 -6.14 13.52 -13.77
C THR A 152 -5.90 14.07 -15.18
N ALA A 153 -6.52 15.21 -15.48
CA ALA A 153 -6.42 15.80 -16.81
C ALA A 153 -4.98 16.30 -17.12
N GLU A 154 -4.55 16.14 -18.37
CA GLU A 154 -3.24 16.57 -18.88
C GLU A 154 -2.88 18.01 -18.48
N HIS A 155 -3.73 18.96 -18.85
CA HIS A 155 -3.52 20.38 -18.57
C HIS A 155 -3.44 20.71 -17.06
N ALA A 156 -4.09 19.92 -16.21
CA ALA A 156 -4.01 20.09 -14.76
C ALA A 156 -2.66 19.59 -14.24
N TRP A 157 -2.20 18.45 -14.75
CA TRP A 157 -0.90 17.88 -14.41
C TRP A 157 0.27 18.71 -14.93
N GLU A 158 0.21 19.20 -16.17
CA GLU A 158 1.24 20.09 -16.73
C GLU A 158 1.41 21.34 -15.88
N ARG A 159 0.30 22.01 -15.54
CA ARG A 159 0.33 23.17 -14.62
C ARG A 159 0.89 22.81 -13.25
N ALA A 160 0.53 21.64 -12.70
CA ALA A 160 1.06 21.16 -11.43
C ALA A 160 2.59 20.96 -11.47
N VAL A 161 3.10 20.37 -12.55
CA VAL A 161 4.53 20.17 -12.78
C VAL A 161 5.26 21.51 -12.98
N ASP A 162 4.66 22.45 -13.69
CA ASP A 162 5.23 23.79 -13.89
C ASP A 162 5.26 24.58 -12.58
N GLN A 163 4.18 24.53 -11.79
CA GLN A 163 4.11 25.13 -10.45
C GLN A 163 5.07 24.49 -9.45
N ALA A 164 5.39 23.21 -9.61
CA ALA A 164 6.40 22.53 -8.81
C ALA A 164 7.83 23.01 -9.14
N SER A 165 8.02 23.52 -10.36
CA SER A 165 9.31 24.00 -10.86
C SER A 165 9.59 25.47 -10.52
N LEU A 166 8.55 26.25 -10.13
CA LEU A 166 8.69 27.66 -9.82
C LEU A 166 9.39 27.88 -8.47
N PRO A 167 10.28 28.90 -8.37
CA PRO A 167 11.06 29.19 -7.17
C PRO A 167 10.20 29.90 -6.11
N ASP A 168 9.22 29.22 -5.54
CA ASP A 168 8.59 29.69 -4.30
C ASP A 168 9.48 29.32 -3.11
N GLY A 169 10.46 30.18 -2.88
CA GLY A 169 11.08 30.51 -1.60
C GLY A 169 11.89 29.45 -0.84
N GLN A 170 11.73 28.15 -1.10
CA GLN A 170 12.42 27.08 -0.35
C GLN A 170 12.76 25.82 -1.18
N HIS A 171 12.47 25.79 -2.49
CA HIS A 171 12.64 24.59 -3.31
C HIS A 171 13.42 24.85 -4.60
N HIS A 172 14.21 23.85 -5.00
CA HIS A 172 15.27 23.95 -5.99
C HIS A 172 14.74 24.35 -7.38
N PRO A 173 15.36 25.35 -8.06
CA PRO A 173 14.86 25.94 -9.30
C PRO A 173 14.82 25.02 -10.54
N ASN A 174 15.17 23.73 -10.40
CA ASN A 174 15.21 22.74 -11.48
C ASN A 174 14.54 21.40 -11.11
N ALA A 175 13.75 21.34 -10.03
CA ALA A 175 13.06 20.12 -9.66
C ALA A 175 11.80 19.95 -10.53
N ARG A 176 11.89 19.15 -11.60
CA ARG A 176 10.75 18.84 -12.49
C ARG A 176 10.65 17.34 -12.77
N ILE A 177 9.43 16.83 -12.88
CA ILE A 177 9.17 15.49 -13.42
C ILE A 177 9.19 15.61 -14.95
N ALA A 178 10.09 14.88 -15.60
CA ALA A 178 10.26 14.98 -17.05
C ALA A 178 9.19 14.17 -17.81
N PRO A 179 8.77 14.59 -19.01
CA PRO A 179 7.90 13.79 -19.89
C PRO A 179 8.56 12.47 -20.34
N GLU A 180 7.76 11.45 -20.68
CA GLU A 180 8.19 10.10 -21.12
C GLU A 180 9.20 10.11 -22.28
N THR A 181 9.18 11.12 -23.14
CA THR A 181 10.12 11.28 -24.26
C THR A 181 11.53 11.72 -23.82
N THR A 182 11.71 12.15 -22.57
CA THR A 182 12.99 12.65 -22.08
C THR A 182 13.90 11.47 -21.67
N PRO A 183 15.09 11.31 -22.27
CA PRO A 183 15.99 10.22 -21.92
C PRO A 183 16.46 10.33 -20.47
N VAL A 184 16.78 9.19 -19.86
CA VAL A 184 17.34 9.14 -18.50
C VAL A 184 18.86 9.21 -18.57
N ASP A 185 19.44 10.23 -17.96
CA ASP A 185 20.89 10.41 -17.98
C ASP A 185 21.62 9.51 -16.95
N ALA A 186 22.94 9.55 -16.92
CA ALA A 186 23.74 8.76 -15.99
C ALA A 186 23.63 9.23 -14.52
N ALA A 187 23.44 10.53 -14.29
CA ALA A 187 23.34 11.12 -12.97
C ALA A 187 22.00 10.76 -12.30
N GLU A 188 20.90 10.82 -13.06
CA GLU A 188 19.57 10.36 -12.64
C GLU A 188 19.59 8.86 -12.29
N ARG A 189 20.21 8.02 -13.15
CA ARG A 189 20.38 6.59 -12.87
C ARG A 189 21.17 6.33 -11.59
N ALA A 190 22.30 7.01 -11.41
CA ALA A 190 23.12 6.87 -10.22
C ALA A 190 22.39 7.36 -8.95
N HIS A 191 21.62 8.44 -9.05
CA HIS A 191 20.78 8.92 -7.95
C HIS A 191 19.72 7.88 -7.58
N ARG A 192 19.00 7.34 -8.57
CA ARG A 192 18.00 6.30 -8.38
C ARG A 192 18.58 5.07 -7.69
N GLU A 193 19.73 4.56 -8.12
CA GLU A 193 20.33 3.36 -7.51
C GLU A 193 20.72 3.61 -6.04
N ARG A 194 21.25 4.80 -5.71
CA ARG A 194 21.51 5.17 -4.31
C ARG A 194 20.22 5.21 -3.48
N TYR A 195 19.16 5.78 -4.04
CA TYR A 195 17.87 5.89 -3.37
C TYR A 195 17.22 4.50 -3.17
N ARG A 196 17.26 3.65 -4.19
CA ARG A 196 16.84 2.24 -4.13
C ARG A 196 17.62 1.46 -3.07
N ALA A 197 18.94 1.62 -3.02
CA ALA A 197 19.78 0.98 -2.01
C ALA A 197 19.43 1.44 -0.58
N ARG A 198 19.08 2.71 -0.38
CA ARG A 198 18.64 3.24 0.92
C ARG A 198 17.32 2.61 1.40
N LEU A 199 16.41 2.31 0.47
CA LEU A 199 15.12 1.70 0.76
C LEU A 199 15.16 0.16 0.73
N ARG A 200 16.33 -0.43 0.47
CA ARG A 200 16.54 -1.87 0.43
C ARG A 200 16.24 -2.46 1.81
N GLY A 201 15.21 -3.31 1.87
CA GLY A 201 14.66 -3.87 3.12
C GLY A 201 13.32 -3.26 3.55
N LEU A 202 13.05 -1.99 3.22
CA LEU A 202 11.75 -1.36 3.46
C LEU A 202 10.80 -1.42 2.28
N ALA A 203 11.30 -1.61 1.06
CA ALA A 203 10.47 -1.61 -0.14
C ALA A 203 9.19 -2.48 -0.03
N PRO A 204 9.24 -3.71 0.53
CA PRO A 204 8.03 -4.51 0.72
C PRO A 204 7.00 -3.84 1.65
N GLN A 205 7.45 -3.29 2.78
CA GLN A 205 6.57 -2.64 3.75
C GLN A 205 5.98 -1.35 3.17
N MET A 206 6.79 -0.53 2.50
CA MET A 206 6.34 0.73 1.92
C MET A 206 5.34 0.53 0.78
N SER A 207 5.62 -0.40 -0.13
CA SER A 207 4.68 -0.79 -1.19
C SER A 207 3.40 -1.37 -0.59
N ALA A 208 3.51 -2.25 0.41
CA ALA A 208 2.36 -2.82 1.11
C ALA A 208 1.48 -1.77 1.78
N THR A 209 2.06 -0.72 2.38
CA THR A 209 1.33 0.40 2.97
C THR A 209 0.66 1.25 1.91
N LEU A 210 1.36 1.62 0.83
CA LEU A 210 0.78 2.40 -0.28
C LEU A 210 -0.41 1.68 -0.92
N ARG A 211 -0.28 0.38 -1.18
CA ARG A 211 -1.38 -0.46 -1.74
C ARG A 211 -2.55 -0.63 -0.79
N ARG A 212 -2.41 -0.28 0.49
CA ARG A 212 -3.42 -0.41 1.54
C ARG A 212 -3.74 0.94 2.20
N ILE A 213 -3.70 2.01 1.39
CA ILE A 213 -3.85 3.37 1.89
C ILE A 213 -5.17 3.63 2.63
N GLY A 214 -6.23 2.88 2.30
CA GLY A 214 -7.55 3.00 2.95
C GLY A 214 -7.50 2.72 4.45
N LEU A 215 -6.59 1.86 4.92
CA LEU A 215 -6.41 1.62 6.34
C LEU A 215 -5.81 2.84 7.06
N LEU A 216 -4.96 3.63 6.40
CA LEU A 216 -4.46 4.88 6.97
C LEU A 216 -5.57 5.92 7.11
N ALA A 217 -6.57 5.90 6.24
CA ALA A 217 -7.76 6.74 6.41
C ALA A 217 -8.54 6.35 7.69
N THR A 218 -8.56 5.06 8.04
CA THR A 218 -9.16 4.59 9.31
C THR A 218 -8.37 5.08 10.53
N VAL A 219 -7.04 5.07 10.46
CA VAL A 219 -6.18 5.66 11.51
C VAL A 219 -6.47 7.17 11.63
N ALA A 220 -6.55 7.87 10.50
CA ALA A 220 -6.85 9.29 10.45
C ALA A 220 -8.23 9.63 11.06
N ALA A 221 -9.24 8.79 10.84
CA ALA A 221 -10.56 8.98 11.42
C ALA A 221 -10.54 8.95 12.95
N ARG A 222 -9.59 8.24 13.56
CA ARG A 222 -9.42 8.15 15.03
C ARG A 222 -8.53 9.24 15.59
N HIS A 223 -7.46 9.58 14.88
CA HIS A 223 -6.37 10.42 15.40
C HIS A 223 -6.25 11.80 14.73
N SER A 224 -7.15 12.12 13.79
CA SER A 224 -7.21 13.35 12.96
C SER A 224 -6.00 13.64 12.06
N THR A 225 -4.88 12.94 12.31
CA THR A 225 -3.60 13.13 11.61
C THR A 225 -2.98 11.78 11.29
N VAL A 226 -2.23 11.73 10.20
CA VAL A 226 -1.38 10.60 9.82
C VAL A 226 0.05 11.12 9.73
N GLU A 227 0.98 10.46 10.42
CA GLU A 227 2.40 10.77 10.35
C GLU A 227 3.17 9.48 10.20
N LEU A 228 3.79 9.28 9.04
CA LEU A 228 4.68 8.16 8.79
C LEU A 228 6.10 8.68 8.67
N LEU A 229 7.07 7.96 9.25
CA LEU A 229 8.47 8.36 9.25
C LEU A 229 9.33 7.22 8.73
N VAL A 230 10.21 7.52 7.76
CA VAL A 230 11.29 6.63 7.36
C VAL A 230 12.53 7.02 8.17
N THR A 231 12.96 6.14 9.08
CA THR A 231 14.13 6.35 9.95
C THR A 231 15.17 5.26 9.75
N THR A 232 16.34 5.40 10.36
CA THR A 232 17.40 4.39 10.38
C THR A 232 17.78 4.07 11.81
N HIS A 233 17.74 2.80 12.19
CA HIS A 233 18.22 2.32 13.49
C HIS A 233 19.27 1.23 13.27
N ARG A 234 20.47 1.41 13.82
CA ARG A 234 21.63 0.49 13.63
C ARG A 234 21.93 0.18 12.16
N GLY A 235 21.80 1.18 11.28
CA GLY A 235 22.04 1.03 9.84
C GLY A 235 20.92 0.33 9.07
N VAL A 236 19.83 -0.08 9.73
CA VAL A 236 18.67 -0.70 9.10
C VAL A 236 17.55 0.34 8.98
N PRO A 237 16.92 0.50 7.79
CA PRO A 237 15.83 1.44 7.62
C PRO A 237 14.51 0.88 8.21
N TYR A 238 13.70 1.74 8.85
CA TYR A 238 12.41 1.42 9.47
C TYR A 238 11.32 2.40 9.02
N LEU A 239 10.09 1.91 8.85
CA LEU A 239 8.88 2.73 8.71
C LEU A 239 8.12 2.75 10.04
N LEU A 240 7.93 3.95 10.60
CA LEU A 240 7.23 4.18 11.87
C LEU A 240 5.92 4.93 11.64
N ASP A 241 4.87 4.53 12.36
CA ASP A 241 3.65 5.32 12.51
C ASP A 241 3.76 6.18 13.78
N ALA A 242 3.83 7.49 13.57
CA ALA A 242 3.91 8.54 14.59
C ALA A 242 2.61 9.37 14.68
N SER A 243 1.51 8.88 14.09
CA SER A 243 0.19 9.52 14.17
C SER A 243 -0.23 9.73 15.62
N ALA A 244 -0.95 10.82 15.91
CA ALA A 244 -1.24 11.28 17.27
C ALA A 244 -1.81 10.19 18.19
N GLY A 245 -0.97 9.63 19.08
CA GLY A 245 -1.25 8.46 19.91
C GLY A 245 0.06 7.87 20.43
N TRP A 246 -0.01 6.77 21.18
CA TRP A 246 1.21 6.02 21.53
C TRP A 246 1.80 5.43 20.25
N PRO A 247 3.13 5.55 20.00
CA PRO A 247 3.75 4.99 18.82
C PRO A 247 3.41 3.51 18.75
N SER A 248 2.67 3.11 17.72
CA SER A 248 2.23 1.74 17.58
C SER A 248 2.96 1.11 16.41
N THR A 249 3.79 0.13 16.71
CA THR A 249 4.41 -0.75 15.71
C THR A 249 3.38 -1.77 15.25
N ILE A 250 2.18 -1.35 14.81
CA ILE A 250 1.16 -2.35 14.49
C ILE A 250 1.57 -3.09 13.21
N PRO A 251 1.69 -4.42 13.23
CA PRO A 251 1.98 -5.23 12.05
C PRO A 251 0.77 -5.36 11.11
N LEU A 252 -0.13 -4.36 11.06
CA LEU A 252 -1.39 -4.40 10.29
C LEU A 252 -1.18 -4.54 8.78
N TRP A 253 0.00 -4.14 8.30
CA TRP A 253 0.21 -3.87 6.88
C TRP A 253 0.63 -5.10 6.09
N SER A 254 1.24 -6.10 6.74
CA SER A 254 1.64 -7.37 6.13
C SER A 254 0.57 -8.47 6.22
N SER A 255 -0.37 -8.39 7.17
CA SER A 255 -1.36 -9.44 7.45
C SER A 255 -2.47 -9.56 6.39
N LEU A 256 -2.67 -8.54 5.56
CA LEU A 256 -3.67 -8.55 4.47
C LEU A 256 -3.05 -9.00 3.12
N SER A 257 -1.88 -9.64 3.14
CA SER A 257 -1.25 -10.27 1.97
C SER A 257 -1.49 -11.77 1.90
N VAL A 258 -2.15 -12.34 2.91
CA VAL A 258 -2.41 -13.79 2.97
C VAL A 258 -3.51 -14.11 1.97
N ARG A 259 -3.37 -15.20 1.21
CA ARG A 259 -4.49 -15.76 0.45
C ARG A 259 -5.63 -16.08 1.42
N TRP A 260 -6.68 -15.27 1.42
CA TRP A 260 -7.91 -15.60 2.13
C TRP A 260 -8.64 -16.63 1.28
N THR A 261 -8.17 -17.88 1.33
CA THR A 261 -8.97 -18.99 0.83
C THR A 261 -10.19 -19.07 1.73
N CYS A 262 -11.31 -18.49 1.29
CA CYS A 262 -12.61 -18.84 1.85
C CYS A 262 -12.70 -20.36 1.73
N GLY A 263 -12.60 -21.07 2.86
CA GLY A 263 -12.68 -22.52 2.87
C GLY A 263 -14.00 -22.93 2.28
N ARG A 264 -14.04 -23.33 1.01
CA ARG A 264 -15.10 -24.20 0.53
C ARG A 264 -14.98 -25.46 1.39
N PRO A 265 -16.00 -25.84 2.18
CA PRO A 265 -15.97 -27.15 2.80
C PRO A 265 -15.87 -28.15 1.65
N ARG A 266 -14.74 -28.86 1.55
CA ARG A 266 -14.68 -30.06 0.74
C ARG A 266 -15.74 -30.98 1.31
N SER A 267 -16.84 -31.13 0.58
CA SER A 267 -17.86 -32.15 0.83
C SER A 267 -17.17 -33.49 0.73
N ARG A 268 -16.61 -33.94 1.86
CA ARG A 268 -16.07 -35.27 2.03
C ARG A 268 -17.29 -36.17 2.10
N THR A 269 -17.72 -36.66 0.94
CA THR A 269 -18.68 -37.75 0.84
C THR A 269 -18.13 -38.91 1.67
N MET A 270 -18.68 -39.10 2.86
CA MET A 270 -18.51 -40.31 3.65
C MET A 270 -19.08 -41.45 2.82
N ARG A 271 -18.21 -42.19 2.12
CA ARG A 271 -18.53 -43.56 1.75
C ARG A 271 -18.54 -44.38 3.04
N SER A 272 -19.73 -44.76 3.48
CA SER A 272 -19.94 -45.79 4.48
C SER A 272 -19.26 -47.08 4.01
N ARG A 273 -18.23 -47.52 4.73
CA ARG A 273 -17.69 -48.88 4.63
C ARG A 273 -18.54 -49.79 5.53
N PRO A 274 -19.15 -50.87 5.02
CA PRO A 274 -19.80 -51.84 5.88
C PRO A 274 -18.76 -52.65 6.65
N LEU A 275 -18.99 -52.81 7.96
CA LEU A 275 -18.21 -53.64 8.88
C LEU A 275 -18.39 -55.12 8.50
N THR A 276 -17.33 -55.77 8.02
CA THR A 276 -17.25 -57.23 7.95
C THR A 276 -16.84 -57.80 9.30
N ARG A 277 -17.71 -58.66 9.86
CA ARG A 277 -17.46 -59.51 11.03
C ARG A 277 -16.28 -60.46 10.78
N ALA A 278 -15.42 -60.61 11.78
CA ALA A 278 -14.44 -61.69 11.85
C ALA A 278 -15.13 -63.06 12.06
N PRO A 279 -14.62 -64.16 11.48
CA PRO A 279 -15.00 -65.50 11.89
C PRO A 279 -14.16 -65.96 13.09
N ARG A 280 -14.71 -66.92 13.83
CA ARG A 280 -14.15 -67.57 15.02
C ARG A 280 -12.94 -68.44 14.70
#